data_AF-A0A382SZE7-F1
#
_entry.id   AF-A0A382SZE7-F1
#
_cell.length_a   1.000
_cell.length_b   1.000
_cell.length_c   1.000
_cell.angle_alpha   90.00
_cell.angle_beta   90.00
_cell.angle_gamma   90.00
#
_symmetry.space_group_name_H-M   'P 1'
#
loop_
_entity.id
_entity.type
_entity.pdbx_description
1 polymer ?
#
loop_
_entity_poly.entity_id
_entity_poly.type
_entity_poly.pdbx_seq_one_letter_code
_entity_poly.pdbx_strand_id
1 'polypeptide(L)'
;MPSCVFLNTFYDGFLRQVYADESLAEASYGKQLEALNYPCFGDSDFYSSGLAKAGFDTWDFVINCAPSQIQWARENGVHAKSLFDVIQAQVAHCAPDVVYIQDLNVFTREHLEQMKKKTKLIVGQIASPLGQQVPLDLYDIMFSSFPHFVERFNAQGVKAYYQPLAFDRRVLERLPAIER
;
A
#
# COMPACT_ATOMS: atom_id res chain seq x y z
N MET A 1 -2.10 -12.79 -16.36
CA MET A 1 -2.01 -11.32 -16.40
C MET A 1 -1.00 -10.92 -15.33
N PRO A 2 -0.15 -9.88 -15.49
CA PRO A 2 0.73 -9.49 -14.40
C PRO A 2 -0.08 -9.00 -13.20
N SER A 3 0.45 -9.16 -12.00
CA SER A 3 -0.28 -8.93 -10.74
C SER A 3 0.51 -8.08 -9.75
N CYS A 4 -0.16 -7.17 -9.04
CA CYS A 4 0.46 -6.23 -8.11
C CYS A 4 -0.35 -6.08 -6.83
N VAL A 5 0.29 -6.26 -5.69
CA VAL A 5 -0.27 -5.95 -4.37
C VAL A 5 0.33 -4.65 -3.86
N PHE A 6 -0.51 -3.70 -3.47
CA PHE A 6 -0.12 -2.46 -2.81
C PHE A 6 -0.28 -2.59 -1.30
N LEU A 7 0.79 -2.28 -0.56
CA LEU A 7 0.83 -2.26 0.89
C LEU A 7 1.00 -0.82 1.36
N ASN A 8 -0.06 -0.25 1.95
CA ASN A 8 -0.12 1.15 2.33
C ASN A 8 -0.44 1.33 3.82
N THR A 9 -0.03 2.46 4.39
CA THR A 9 -0.41 2.90 5.74
C THR A 9 -1.14 4.23 5.68
N PHE A 10 -2.09 4.43 6.59
CA PHE A 10 -2.74 5.72 6.79
C PHE A 10 -2.48 6.29 8.18
N TYR A 11 -2.50 7.62 8.30
CA TYR A 11 -2.34 8.25 9.61
C TYR A 11 -3.44 7.84 10.58
N ASP A 12 -3.08 7.63 11.84
CA ASP A 12 -4.03 7.22 12.88
C ASP A 12 -5.20 8.19 13.04
N GLY A 13 -4.97 9.49 12.81
CA GLY A 13 -6.03 10.50 12.84
C GLY A 13 -7.10 10.25 11.77
N PHE A 14 -6.68 9.89 10.56
CA PHE A 14 -7.60 9.53 9.48
C PHE A 14 -8.33 8.22 9.79
N LEU A 15 -7.61 7.19 10.25
CA LEU A 15 -8.22 5.92 10.63
C LEU A 15 -9.28 6.11 11.72
N ARG A 16 -9.01 6.91 12.77
CA ARG A 16 -10.00 7.23 13.81
C ARG A 16 -11.23 7.96 13.25
N GLN A 17 -11.06 8.82 12.26
CA GLN A 17 -12.17 9.53 11.64
C GLN A 17 -13.05 8.58 10.82
N VAL A 18 -12.47 7.68 10.02
CA VAL A 18 -13.22 6.70 9.21
C VAL A 18 -13.98 5.72 10.11
N TYR A 19 -13.37 5.29 11.22
CA TYR A 19 -13.99 4.37 12.19
C TYR A 19 -14.71 5.09 13.34
N ALA A 20 -15.10 6.37 13.16
CA ALA A 20 -15.93 7.06 14.13
C ALA A 20 -17.33 6.42 14.25
N ASP A 21 -17.81 5.80 13.16
CA ASP A 21 -18.91 4.85 13.20
C ASP A 21 -18.37 3.46 13.60
N GLU A 22 -18.62 3.07 14.85
CA GLU A 22 -18.15 1.81 15.41
C GLU A 22 -18.72 0.58 14.67
N SER A 23 -19.87 0.71 13.99
CA SER A 23 -20.46 -0.40 13.24
C SER A 23 -19.61 -0.80 12.03
N LEU A 24 -18.75 0.08 11.53
CA LEU A 24 -17.86 -0.20 10.41
C LEU A 24 -16.86 -1.33 10.73
N ALA A 25 -16.40 -1.42 11.97
CA ALA A 25 -15.43 -2.46 12.38
C ALA A 25 -16.00 -3.88 12.26
N GLU A 26 -17.33 -4.03 12.37
CA GLU A 26 -18.04 -5.31 12.22
C GLU A 26 -18.54 -5.56 10.80
N ALA A 27 -18.44 -4.57 9.90
CA ALA A 27 -18.77 -4.73 8.50
C ALA A 27 -17.76 -5.65 7.80
N SER A 28 -18.08 -6.13 6.60
CA SER A 28 -17.13 -6.97 5.85
C SER A 28 -15.84 -6.21 5.51
N TYR A 29 -14.75 -6.94 5.29
CA TYR A 29 -13.48 -6.36 4.88
C TYR A 29 -13.64 -5.44 3.65
N GLY A 30 -14.39 -5.90 2.65
CA GLY A 30 -14.66 -5.12 1.44
C GLY A 30 -15.35 -3.78 1.73
N LYS A 31 -16.28 -3.75 2.70
CA LYS A 31 -16.94 -2.50 3.11
C LYS A 31 -16.03 -1.57 3.89
N GLN A 32 -15.17 -2.13 4.73
CA GLN A 32 -14.14 -1.36 5.42
C GLN A 32 -13.15 -0.74 4.43
N LEU A 33 -12.69 -1.50 3.43
CA LEU A 33 -11.78 -1.00 2.39
C LEU A 33 -12.45 0.06 1.51
N GLU A 34 -13.73 -0.11 1.15
CA GLU A 34 -14.51 0.90 0.43
C GLU A 34 -14.60 2.21 1.23
N ALA A 35 -14.89 2.14 2.53
CA ALA A 35 -14.95 3.30 3.41
C ALA A 35 -13.58 3.99 3.59
N LEU A 36 -12.49 3.23 3.60
CA LEU A 36 -11.12 3.75 3.65
C LEU A 36 -10.73 4.49 2.37
N ASN A 37 -11.17 4.00 1.19
CA ASN A 37 -10.86 4.60 -0.10
C ASN A 37 -11.83 5.71 -0.53
N TYR A 38 -13.05 5.75 0.02
CA TYR A 38 -14.06 6.74 -0.34
C TYR A 38 -13.58 8.20 -0.18
N PRO A 39 -12.85 8.59 0.89
CA PRO A 39 -12.35 9.95 1.06
C PRO A 39 -11.20 10.31 0.11
N CYS A 40 -10.67 9.36 -0.68
CA CYS A 40 -9.53 9.58 -1.57
C CYS A 40 -8.29 10.12 -0.83
N PHE A 41 -8.05 9.64 0.40
CA PHE A 41 -6.96 10.07 1.26
C PHE A 41 -5.64 9.34 0.96
N GLY A 42 -4.51 10.05 1.08
CA GLY A 42 -3.19 9.49 0.82
C GLY A 42 -3.06 8.99 -0.62
N ASP A 43 -2.44 7.81 -0.79
CA ASP A 43 -2.37 7.16 -2.11
C ASP A 43 -3.67 6.43 -2.50
N SER A 44 -4.57 6.17 -1.54
CA SER A 44 -5.85 5.46 -1.73
C SER A 44 -5.72 4.24 -2.67
N ASP A 45 -6.59 4.13 -3.68
CA ASP A 45 -6.57 3.13 -4.75
C ASP A 45 -6.04 3.72 -6.09
N PHE A 46 -5.34 4.86 -6.07
CA PHE A 46 -4.99 5.57 -7.31
C PHE A 46 -4.00 4.78 -8.18
N TYR A 47 -3.00 4.19 -7.54
CA TYR A 47 -1.95 3.43 -8.22
C TYR A 47 -2.47 2.09 -8.74
N SER A 48 -3.24 1.37 -7.92
CA SER A 48 -3.86 0.10 -8.31
C SER A 48 -4.86 0.30 -9.45
N SER A 49 -5.72 1.32 -9.38
CA SER A 49 -6.64 1.71 -10.46
C SER A 49 -5.89 2.02 -11.77
N GLY A 50 -4.76 2.73 -11.70
CA GLY A 50 -3.90 3.00 -12.84
C GLY A 50 -3.33 1.72 -13.46
N LEU A 51 -2.77 0.82 -12.65
CA LEU A 51 -2.22 -0.45 -13.11
C LEU A 51 -3.28 -1.41 -13.64
N ALA A 52 -4.46 -1.45 -13.01
CA ALA A 52 -5.58 -2.26 -13.47
C ALA A 52 -6.00 -1.87 -14.90
N LYS A 53 -6.07 -0.56 -15.19
CA LYS A 53 -6.32 -0.04 -16.55
C LYS A 53 -5.21 -0.40 -17.55
N ALA A 54 -3.99 -0.62 -17.07
CA ALA A 54 -2.87 -1.11 -17.86
C ALA A 54 -2.85 -2.65 -18.02
N GLY A 55 -3.85 -3.35 -17.49
CA GLY A 55 -3.99 -4.80 -17.59
C GLY A 55 -3.24 -5.57 -16.52
N PHE A 56 -3.18 -5.05 -15.29
CA PHE A 56 -2.73 -5.80 -14.11
C PHE A 56 -3.92 -6.29 -13.28
N ASP A 57 -3.76 -7.43 -12.61
CA ASP A 57 -4.57 -7.78 -11.45
C ASP A 57 -4.02 -7.02 -10.23
N THR A 58 -4.87 -6.30 -9.50
CA THR A 58 -4.40 -5.43 -8.40
C THR A 58 -5.19 -5.59 -7.12
N TRP A 59 -4.49 -5.46 -5.98
CA TRP A 59 -5.09 -5.45 -4.64
C TRP A 59 -4.46 -4.36 -3.79
N ASP A 60 -5.26 -3.72 -2.94
CA ASP A 60 -4.82 -2.70 -1.99
C ASP A 60 -5.06 -3.16 -0.55
N PHE A 61 -4.02 -3.09 0.28
CA PHE A 61 -4.11 -3.38 1.71
C PHE A 61 -3.66 -2.19 2.53
N VAL A 62 -4.55 -1.70 3.40
CA VAL A 62 -4.20 -0.72 4.44
C VAL A 62 -3.68 -1.50 5.65
N ILE A 63 -2.37 -1.69 5.70
CA ILE A 63 -1.72 -2.69 6.56
C ILE A 63 -1.70 -2.31 8.04
N ASN A 64 -1.84 -1.03 8.36
CA ASN A 64 -1.91 -0.55 9.75
C ASN A 64 -3.34 -0.39 10.28
N CYS A 65 -4.37 -0.74 9.50
CA CYS A 65 -5.75 -0.67 9.93
C CYS A 65 -6.19 -1.98 10.61
N ALA A 66 -6.01 -2.07 11.93
CA ALA A 66 -6.26 -3.31 12.67
C ALA A 66 -7.68 -3.90 12.50
N PRO A 67 -8.79 -3.13 12.55
CA PRO A 67 -10.13 -3.69 12.34
C PRO A 67 -10.27 -4.37 10.98
N SER A 68 -9.83 -3.70 9.91
CA SER A 68 -9.87 -4.22 8.54
C SER A 68 -9.02 -5.48 8.40
N GLN A 69 -7.81 -5.49 8.97
CA GLN A 69 -6.91 -6.65 8.92
C GLN A 69 -7.47 -7.87 9.68
N ILE A 70 -8.05 -7.65 10.86
CA ILE A 70 -8.71 -8.71 11.65
C ILE A 70 -9.90 -9.28 10.87
N GLN A 71 -10.72 -8.42 10.28
CA GLN A 71 -11.89 -8.85 9.52
C GLN A 71 -11.49 -9.62 8.27
N TRP A 72 -10.46 -9.17 7.53
CA TRP A 72 -9.92 -9.92 6.39
C TRP A 72 -9.46 -11.31 6.80
N ALA A 73 -8.72 -11.42 7.91
CA ALA A 73 -8.21 -12.68 8.40
C ALA A 73 -9.36 -13.64 8.77
N ARG A 74 -10.39 -13.13 9.45
CA ARG A 74 -11.61 -13.89 9.81
C ARG A 74 -12.34 -14.41 8.57
N GLU A 75 -12.55 -13.56 7.57
CA GLU A 75 -13.24 -13.93 6.33
C GLU A 75 -12.49 -14.98 5.52
N ASN A 76 -11.16 -15.02 5.62
CA ASN A 76 -10.31 -15.96 4.89
C ASN A 76 -9.85 -17.16 5.74
N GLY A 77 -10.38 -17.33 6.96
CA GLY A 77 -10.02 -18.46 7.84
C GLY A 77 -8.55 -18.44 8.29
N VAL A 78 -7.93 -17.26 8.36
CA VAL A 78 -6.52 -17.07 8.73
C VAL A 78 -6.42 -16.83 10.23
N HIS A 79 -5.66 -17.69 10.91
CA HIS A 79 -5.28 -17.50 12.31
C HIS A 79 -3.97 -16.73 12.41
N ALA A 80 -4.05 -15.41 12.54
CA ALA A 80 -2.91 -14.50 12.68
C ALA A 80 -2.69 -14.10 14.15
N LYS A 81 -1.42 -14.00 14.57
CA LYS A 81 -1.01 -13.49 15.88
C LYS A 81 -0.49 -12.05 15.82
N SER A 82 -0.20 -11.57 14.62
CA SER A 82 0.30 -10.22 14.36
C SER A 82 -0.34 -9.66 13.09
N LEU A 83 -0.30 -8.33 12.91
CA LEU A 83 -0.68 -7.72 11.62
C LEU A 83 0.20 -8.23 10.49
N PHE A 84 1.48 -8.49 10.76
CA PHE A 84 2.39 -9.01 9.75
C PHE A 84 1.97 -10.41 9.27
N ASP A 85 1.50 -11.29 10.15
CA ASP A 85 0.96 -12.60 9.75
C ASP A 85 -0.22 -12.44 8.78
N VAL A 86 -1.06 -11.42 8.97
CA VAL A 86 -2.16 -11.10 8.05
C VAL A 86 -1.63 -10.61 6.71
N ILE A 87 -0.66 -9.69 6.70
CA ILE A 87 -0.02 -9.20 5.47
C ILE A 87 0.60 -10.35 4.69
N GLN A 88 1.28 -11.27 5.37
CA GLN A 88 1.86 -12.45 4.72
C GLN A 88 0.79 -13.35 4.11
N ALA A 89 -0.31 -13.58 4.83
CA ALA A 89 -1.43 -14.34 4.31
C ALA A 89 -2.10 -13.64 3.12
N GLN A 90 -2.23 -12.31 3.14
CA GLN A 90 -2.73 -11.51 2.01
C GLN A 90 -1.83 -11.66 0.78
N VAL A 91 -0.52 -11.45 0.93
CA VAL A 91 0.45 -11.62 -0.16
C VAL A 91 0.45 -13.06 -0.67
N ALA A 92 0.36 -14.06 0.20
CA ALA A 92 0.29 -15.46 -0.21
C ALA A 92 -1.02 -15.82 -0.91
N HIS A 93 -2.14 -15.24 -0.48
CA HIS A 93 -3.46 -15.44 -1.07
C HIS A 93 -3.52 -14.84 -2.48
N CYS A 94 -2.98 -13.63 -2.68
CA CYS A 94 -2.93 -12.98 -3.99
C CYS A 94 -1.86 -13.57 -4.91
N ALA A 95 -0.78 -14.14 -4.36
CA ALA A 95 0.39 -14.65 -5.08
C ALA A 95 0.90 -13.70 -6.19
N PRO A 96 1.21 -12.42 -5.86
CA PRO A 96 1.43 -11.41 -6.86
C PRO A 96 2.82 -11.52 -7.52
N ASP A 97 2.94 -10.99 -8.73
CA ASP A 97 4.22 -10.76 -9.39
C ASP A 97 5.00 -9.61 -8.72
N VAL A 98 4.28 -8.61 -8.22
CA VAL A 98 4.85 -7.39 -7.62
C VAL A 98 4.22 -7.14 -6.25
N VAL A 99 5.06 -6.87 -5.25
CA VAL A 99 4.64 -6.25 -3.98
C VAL A 99 5.15 -4.82 -3.97
N TYR A 100 4.23 -3.87 -3.94
CA TYR A 100 4.48 -2.43 -3.98
C TYR A 100 4.24 -1.83 -2.59
N ILE A 101 5.32 -1.36 -1.96
CA ILE A 101 5.33 -0.87 -0.58
C ILE A 101 5.36 0.66 -0.58
N GLN A 102 4.33 1.28 -0.02
CA GLN A 102 4.20 2.74 0.08
C GLN A 102 4.68 3.32 1.42
N ASP A 103 4.92 2.46 2.42
CA ASP A 103 5.59 2.83 3.66
C ASP A 103 6.70 1.83 4.00
N LEU A 104 7.93 2.21 3.66
CA LEU A 104 9.11 1.37 3.81
C LEU A 104 9.52 1.16 5.28
N ASN A 105 9.09 2.04 6.20
CA ASN A 105 9.55 1.99 7.58
C ASN A 105 8.86 0.89 8.40
N VAL A 106 7.81 0.27 7.86
CA VAL A 106 7.03 -0.79 8.51
C VAL A 106 7.70 -2.16 8.41
N PHE A 107 8.56 -2.35 7.40
CA PHE A 107 9.09 -3.68 7.08
C PHE A 107 10.54 -3.84 7.53
N THR A 108 10.79 -4.94 8.26
CA THR A 108 12.13 -5.39 8.60
C THR A 108 12.74 -6.17 7.43
N ARG A 109 14.05 -6.44 7.49
CA ARG A 109 14.72 -7.37 6.56
C ARG A 109 14.02 -8.72 6.48
N GLU A 110 13.70 -9.31 7.64
CA GLU A 110 13.04 -10.61 7.72
C GLU A 110 11.69 -10.58 7.00
N HIS A 111 10.89 -9.52 7.20
CA HIS A 111 9.61 -9.36 6.53
C HIS A 111 9.77 -9.37 5.01
N LEU A 112 10.71 -8.58 4.49
CA LEU A 112 10.96 -8.50 3.04
C LEU A 112 11.49 -9.80 2.47
N GLU A 113 12.44 -10.47 3.14
CA GLU A 113 12.97 -11.76 2.70
C GLU A 113 11.90 -12.84 2.59
N GLN A 114 10.93 -12.83 3.51
CA GLN A 114 9.78 -13.73 3.45
C GLN A 114 8.86 -13.40 2.26
N MET A 115 8.62 -12.11 1.98
CA MET A 115 7.86 -11.69 0.81
C MET A 115 8.56 -12.03 -0.51
N LYS A 116 9.90 -11.86 -0.62
CA LYS A 116 10.69 -12.21 -1.82
C LYS A 116 10.55 -13.68 -2.23
N LYS A 117 10.24 -14.58 -1.29
CA LYS A 117 9.99 -16.01 -1.61
C LYS A 117 8.67 -16.24 -2.36
N LYS A 118 7.79 -15.23 -2.39
CA LYS A 118 6.41 -15.32 -2.91
C LYS A 118 6.10 -14.32 -4.02
N THR A 119 7.02 -13.41 -4.33
CA THR A 119 6.87 -12.37 -5.36
C THR A 119 8.08 -12.35 -6.28
N LYS A 120 7.93 -11.78 -7.47
CA LYS A 120 9.04 -11.60 -8.41
C LYS A 120 9.77 -10.27 -8.20
N LEU A 121 9.04 -9.25 -7.76
CA LEU A 121 9.56 -7.91 -7.51
C LEU A 121 9.04 -7.34 -6.19
N ILE A 122 9.92 -6.69 -5.45
CA ILE A 122 9.58 -5.78 -4.37
C ILE A 122 9.90 -4.35 -4.82
N VAL A 123 8.87 -3.53 -4.84
CA VAL A 123 8.94 -2.11 -5.22
C VAL A 123 8.69 -1.26 -3.99
N GLY A 124 9.51 -0.22 -3.79
CA GLY A 124 9.30 0.76 -2.73
C GLY A 124 8.98 2.14 -3.30
N GLN A 125 8.09 2.88 -2.64
CA GLN A 125 7.81 4.29 -2.93
C GLN A 125 8.11 5.12 -1.68
N ILE A 126 8.88 6.20 -1.84
CA ILE A 126 9.22 7.08 -0.73
C ILE A 126 9.28 8.55 -1.15
N ALA A 127 8.63 9.40 -0.36
CA ALA A 127 8.69 10.85 -0.49
C ALA A 127 8.84 11.52 0.90
N SER A 128 9.51 10.83 1.82
CA SER A 128 9.74 11.28 3.19
C SER A 128 11.11 10.77 3.68
N PRO A 129 11.64 11.30 4.81
CA PRO A 129 12.89 10.80 5.37
C PRO A 129 12.85 9.29 5.63
N LEU A 130 13.86 8.58 5.13
CA LEU A 130 13.99 7.14 5.31
C LEU A 130 14.63 6.80 6.65
N GLY A 131 14.07 5.84 7.38
CA GLY A 131 14.69 5.29 8.59
C GLY A 131 16.06 4.65 8.29
N GLN A 132 16.99 4.73 9.24
CA GLN A 132 18.36 4.21 9.06
C GLN A 132 18.43 2.70 8.85
N GLN A 133 17.40 1.96 9.28
CA GLN A 133 17.38 0.50 9.28
C GLN A 133 16.63 -0.10 8.08
N VAL A 134 16.18 0.71 7.12
CA VAL A 134 15.47 0.19 5.95
C VAL A 134 16.44 -0.63 5.08
N PRO A 135 16.15 -1.92 4.82
CA PRO A 135 17.02 -2.83 4.06
C PRO A 135 16.89 -2.58 2.54
N LEU A 136 17.46 -1.47 2.07
CA LEU A 136 17.35 -1.01 0.68
C LEU A 136 17.82 -2.04 -0.36
N ASP A 137 18.77 -2.91 -0.01
CA ASP A 137 19.28 -3.99 -0.87
C ASP A 137 18.23 -5.06 -1.22
N LEU A 138 17.10 -5.10 -0.52
CA LEU A 138 16.03 -6.05 -0.81
C LEU A 138 14.97 -5.52 -1.78
N TYR A 139 14.98 -4.22 -2.06
CA TYR A 139 14.09 -3.60 -3.03
C TYR A 139 14.69 -3.67 -4.43
N ASP A 140 13.89 -4.15 -5.39
CA ASP A 140 14.34 -4.29 -6.78
C ASP A 140 14.17 -2.98 -7.56
N ILE A 141 13.16 -2.16 -7.20
CA ILE A 141 12.90 -0.84 -7.76
C ILE A 141 12.44 0.13 -6.66
N MET A 142 12.94 1.37 -6.72
CA MET A 142 12.51 2.48 -5.89
C MET A 142 11.87 3.60 -6.72
N PHE A 143 10.75 4.13 -6.25
CA PHE A 143 10.12 5.34 -6.79
C PHE A 143 10.18 6.48 -5.79
N SER A 144 10.41 7.70 -6.28
CA SER A 144 10.31 8.91 -5.46
C SER A 144 9.86 10.11 -6.28
N SER A 145 9.05 10.97 -5.66
CA SER A 145 8.71 12.30 -6.18
C SER A 145 9.78 13.35 -5.88
N PHE A 146 10.88 12.98 -5.23
CA PHE A 146 12.00 13.86 -4.96
C PHE A 146 13.26 13.40 -5.71
N PRO A 147 13.78 14.20 -6.66
CA PRO A 147 14.95 13.83 -7.46
C PRO A 147 16.19 13.44 -6.63
N HIS A 148 16.42 14.12 -5.50
CA HIS A 148 17.57 13.83 -4.64
C HIS A 148 17.53 12.43 -4.01
N PHE A 149 16.34 11.85 -3.76
CA PHE A 149 16.23 10.46 -3.32
C PHE A 149 16.56 9.48 -4.46
N VAL A 150 16.11 9.79 -5.68
CA VAL A 150 16.41 8.99 -6.88
C VAL A 150 17.91 8.92 -7.12
N GLU A 151 18.60 10.06 -7.07
CA GLU A 151 20.05 10.14 -7.21
C GLU A 151 20.76 9.33 -6.12
N ARG A 152 20.34 9.51 -4.85
CA ARG A 152 20.90 8.79 -3.71
C ARG A 152 20.75 7.27 -3.83
N PHE A 153 19.57 6.77 -4.21
CA PHE A 153 19.34 5.33 -4.35
C PHE A 153 20.14 4.73 -5.49
N ASN A 154 20.16 5.39 -6.66
CA ASN A 154 20.98 4.94 -7.78
C ASN A 154 22.48 4.92 -7.43
N ALA A 155 22.98 5.92 -6.69
CA ALA A 155 24.35 5.95 -6.20
C ALA A 155 24.67 4.82 -5.19
N GLN A 156 23.65 4.27 -4.52
CA GLN A 156 23.75 3.11 -3.62
C GLN A 156 23.53 1.78 -4.34
N GLY A 157 23.35 1.79 -5.67
CA GLY A 157 23.15 0.58 -6.48
C GLY A 157 21.71 0.07 -6.52
N VAL A 158 20.75 0.80 -5.95
CA VAL A 158 19.32 0.47 -6.01
C VAL A 158 18.68 1.21 -7.17
N LYS A 159 18.05 0.46 -8.08
CA LYS A 159 17.42 1.03 -9.27
C LYS A 159 16.28 1.96 -8.86
N ALA A 160 16.41 3.25 -9.16
CA ALA A 160 15.43 4.24 -8.75
C ALA A 160 14.95 5.14 -9.90
N TYR A 161 13.66 5.49 -9.85
CA TYR A 161 12.99 6.31 -10.85
C TYR A 161 12.25 7.48 -10.22
N TYR A 162 12.32 8.62 -10.91
CA TYR A 162 11.51 9.78 -10.56
C TYR A 162 10.05 9.54 -10.98
N GLN A 163 9.14 9.78 -10.04
CA GLN A 163 7.70 9.75 -10.29
C GLN A 163 7.09 11.05 -9.75
N PRO A 164 6.67 11.99 -10.62
CA PRO A 164 6.04 13.22 -10.15
C PRO A 164 4.70 12.93 -9.46
N LEU A 165 4.37 13.76 -8.46
CA LEU A 165 3.04 13.73 -7.88
C LEU A 165 2.00 14.15 -8.91
N ALA A 166 0.89 13.43 -8.94
CA ALA A 166 -0.25 13.70 -9.80
C ALA A 166 -1.53 13.44 -9.01
N PHE A 167 -2.64 13.92 -9.55
CA PHE A 167 -3.96 13.76 -8.94
C PHE A 167 -4.83 12.88 -9.82
N ASP A 168 -5.53 11.91 -9.22
CA ASP A 168 -6.50 11.09 -9.94
C ASP A 168 -7.72 11.94 -10.30
N ARG A 169 -8.07 11.94 -11.60
CA ARG A 169 -9.19 12.74 -12.10
C ARG A 169 -10.54 12.35 -11.50
N ARG A 170 -10.69 11.12 -10.97
CA ARG A 170 -11.92 10.66 -10.28
C ARG A 170 -12.30 11.56 -9.11
N VAL A 171 -11.33 12.20 -8.46
CA VAL A 171 -11.65 13.08 -7.34
C VAL A 171 -12.38 14.34 -7.84
N LEU A 172 -12.13 14.81 -9.07
CA LEU A 172 -12.85 15.94 -9.66
C LEU A 172 -14.36 15.65 -9.82
N GLU A 173 -14.73 14.38 -9.97
CA GLU A 173 -16.13 13.94 -10.08
C GLU A 173 -16.86 14.00 -8.73
N ARG A 174 -16.12 14.15 -7.61
CA ARG A 174 -16.64 14.20 -6.24
C ARG A 174 -16.58 15.60 -5.61
N LEU A 175 -15.96 16.56 -6.29
CA LEU A 175 -15.91 17.93 -5.81
C LEU A 175 -17.27 18.61 -6.04
N PRO A 176 -17.76 19.38 -5.06
CA PRO A 176 -18.94 20.21 -5.28
C PRO A 176 -18.66 21.24 -6.37
N ALA A 177 -19.71 21.62 -7.12
CA ALA A 177 -19.61 22.75 -8.04
C ALA A 177 -19.24 24.00 -7.25
N ILE A 178 -18.15 24.66 -7.63
CA ILE A 178 -17.75 25.94 -7.05
C ILE A 178 -18.45 27.03 -7.87
N GLU A 179 -19.36 27.78 -7.24
CA GLU A 179 -19.81 29.06 -7.79
C GLU A 179 -18.62 30.02 -7.81
N ARG A 180 -18.31 30.57 -8.99
CA ARG A 180 -17.21 31.50 -9.21
C ARG A 180 -17.61 32.94 -8.89
#